data_AF-A0A435DNY5-F1
#
_entry.id   AF-A0A435DNY5-F1
#
_cell.length_a   1.000
_cell.length_b   1.000
_cell.length_c   1.000
_cell.angle_alpha   90.00
_cell.angle_beta   90.00
_cell.angle_gamma   90.00
#
_symmetry.space_group_name_H-M   'P 1'
#
loop_
_entity.id
_entity.type
_entity.pdbx_description
1 polymer ?
#
loop_
_entity_poly.entity_id
_entity_poly.type
_entity_poly.pdbx_seq_one_letter_code
_entity_poly.pdbx_strand_id
1 'polypeptide(L)'
;VLAIEASRLARNGRDWHTLIEFCGLVGTLIIDEDGIYEPRHPNDRLLLGMKGTMSELELSILRARSIEALKQKARRGELFLTVAIGYVKSGRNRIEKDPDQRIREAIDLVFRRFDELQSIRQVHLWLRSEGIMLPAINYTRAADRAIVWKLPVYNTVHHILTNPIYAGAYAFGRTCSKVTIEAGRKRILRGIRRDRADWEVLLIDHHEGYLSWHDFERNQRLITDNATSKGLVPRGALRRGELLLGGLLR
;
A
#
# COMPACT_ATOMS: atom_id res chain seq x y z
N VAL A 1 -40.19 0.10 -17.20
CA VAL A 1 -38.85 0.70 -16.98
C VAL A 1 -38.05 0.51 -18.25
N LEU A 2 -37.47 1.57 -18.79
CA LEU A 2 -36.64 1.53 -19.99
C LEU A 2 -35.17 1.79 -19.60
N ALA A 3 -34.25 0.95 -20.08
CA ALA A 3 -32.81 1.11 -19.89
C ALA A 3 -32.06 0.68 -21.17
N ILE A 4 -30.81 1.12 -21.33
CA ILE A 4 -29.95 0.62 -22.42
C ILE A 4 -29.59 -0.85 -22.15
N GLU A 5 -29.10 -1.12 -20.94
CA GLU A 5 -28.85 -2.47 -20.44
C GLU A 5 -29.64 -2.67 -19.15
N ALA A 6 -30.52 -3.67 -19.11
CA ALA A 6 -31.36 -3.91 -17.95
C ALA A 6 -30.55 -4.17 -16.66
N SER A 7 -29.42 -4.88 -16.78
CA SER A 7 -28.52 -5.21 -15.66
C SER A 7 -27.87 -4.00 -14.97
N ARG A 8 -27.89 -2.81 -15.58
CA ARG A 8 -27.38 -1.56 -14.99
C ARG A 8 -28.38 -0.83 -14.10
N LEU A 9 -29.63 -1.31 -14.03
CA LEU A 9 -30.67 -0.72 -13.17
C LEU A 9 -30.39 -0.90 -11.67
N ALA A 10 -29.47 -1.80 -11.30
CA ALA A 10 -29.15 -2.12 -9.92
C ALA A 10 -27.64 -2.00 -9.63
N ARG A 11 -27.30 -1.71 -8.36
CA ARG A 11 -25.91 -1.51 -7.92
C ARG A 11 -25.18 -2.81 -7.57
N ASN A 12 -25.92 -3.89 -7.37
CA ASN A 12 -25.45 -5.23 -7.04
C ASN A 12 -26.55 -6.26 -7.38
N GLY A 13 -26.21 -7.54 -7.41
CA GLY A 13 -27.16 -8.62 -7.74
C GLY A 13 -28.35 -8.74 -6.79
N ARG A 14 -28.20 -8.37 -5.50
CA ARG A 14 -29.33 -8.38 -4.56
C ARG A 14 -30.38 -7.33 -4.94
N ASP A 15 -29.95 -6.12 -5.23
CA ASP A 15 -30.83 -5.03 -5.66
C ASP A 15 -31.46 -5.37 -7.02
N TRP A 16 -30.73 -6.07 -7.89
CA TRP A 16 -31.22 -6.55 -9.19
C TRP A 16 -32.38 -7.55 -9.04
N HIS A 17 -32.18 -8.60 -8.24
CA HIS A 17 -33.23 -9.59 -7.99
C HIS A 17 -34.45 -8.97 -7.31
N THR A 18 -34.22 -8.04 -6.37
CA THR A 18 -35.28 -7.29 -5.69
C THR A 18 -36.10 -6.47 -6.69
N LEU A 19 -35.43 -5.80 -7.65
CA LEU A 19 -36.09 -5.03 -8.70
C LEU A 19 -36.96 -5.91 -9.60
N ILE A 20 -36.46 -7.07 -10.04
CA ILE A 20 -37.24 -8.02 -10.85
C ILE A 20 -38.49 -8.47 -10.10
N GLU A 21 -38.36 -8.77 -8.80
CA GLU A 21 -39.49 -9.15 -7.94
C GLU A 21 -40.55 -8.06 -7.85
N PHE A 22 -40.14 -6.82 -7.57
CA PHE A 22 -41.07 -5.68 -7.51
C PHE A 22 -41.75 -5.43 -8.85
N CYS A 23 -41.03 -5.46 -9.97
CA CYS A 23 -41.61 -5.29 -11.29
C CYS A 23 -42.61 -6.42 -11.61
N GLY A 24 -42.35 -7.65 -11.19
CA GLY A 24 -43.29 -8.77 -11.31
C GLY A 24 -44.58 -8.58 -10.50
N LEU A 25 -44.46 -8.10 -9.25
CA LEU A 25 -45.61 -7.80 -8.40
C LEU A 25 -46.50 -6.71 -9.00
N VAL A 26 -45.89 -5.56 -9.36
CA VAL A 26 -46.63 -4.39 -9.87
C VAL A 26 -47.09 -4.58 -11.32
N GLY A 27 -46.52 -5.52 -12.07
CA GLY A 27 -46.83 -5.74 -13.49
C GLY A 27 -46.15 -4.71 -14.38
N THR A 28 -44.95 -4.29 -14.02
CA THR A 28 -44.16 -3.34 -14.80
C THR A 28 -43.24 -4.08 -15.77
N LEU A 29 -43.34 -3.75 -17.05
CA LEU A 29 -42.43 -4.26 -18.08
C LEU A 29 -41.03 -3.67 -17.91
N ILE A 30 -40.01 -4.48 -18.19
CA ILE A 30 -38.61 -4.06 -18.28
C ILE A 30 -38.23 -4.10 -19.76
N ILE A 31 -37.65 -3.03 -20.28
CA ILE A 31 -37.30 -2.91 -21.69
C ILE A 31 -35.83 -2.53 -21.77
N ASP A 32 -35.06 -3.30 -22.54
CA ASP A 32 -33.68 -3.00 -22.92
C ASP A 32 -33.48 -3.03 -24.43
N GLU A 33 -32.24 -2.83 -24.89
CA GLU A 33 -31.89 -2.89 -26.32
C GLU A 33 -32.17 -4.26 -26.96
N ASP A 34 -32.11 -5.34 -26.18
CA ASP A 34 -32.31 -6.71 -26.68
C ASP A 34 -33.80 -7.10 -26.72
N GLY A 35 -34.66 -6.44 -25.94
CA GLY A 35 -36.10 -6.69 -26.00
C GLY A 35 -36.95 -6.15 -24.85
N ILE A 36 -38.21 -6.57 -24.86
CA ILE A 36 -39.23 -6.27 -23.85
C ILE A 36 -39.42 -7.54 -23.01
N TYR A 37 -39.34 -7.41 -21.69
CA TYR A 37 -39.49 -8.50 -20.74
C TYR A 37 -40.64 -8.23 -19.79
N GLU A 38 -41.46 -9.25 -19.56
CA GLU A 38 -42.49 -9.28 -18.54
C GLU A 38 -42.04 -10.14 -17.34
N PRO A 39 -41.66 -9.55 -16.20
CA PRO A 39 -41.10 -10.29 -15.06
C PRO A 39 -42.05 -11.32 -14.41
N ARG A 40 -43.35 -11.30 -14.76
CA ARG A 40 -44.34 -12.32 -14.36
C ARG A 40 -44.20 -13.62 -15.14
N HIS A 41 -43.71 -13.54 -16.37
CA HIS A 41 -43.51 -14.71 -17.20
C HIS A 41 -42.22 -15.45 -16.79
N PRO A 42 -42.27 -16.77 -16.53
CA PRO A 42 -41.10 -17.51 -16.06
C PRO A 42 -39.87 -17.40 -16.98
N ASN A 43 -40.07 -17.42 -18.30
CA ASN A 43 -38.97 -17.35 -19.27
C ASN A 43 -38.26 -15.99 -19.22
N ASP A 44 -39.02 -14.90 -19.21
CA ASP A 44 -38.49 -13.54 -19.19
C ASP A 44 -37.79 -13.26 -17.86
N ARG A 45 -38.35 -13.76 -16.76
CA ARG A 45 -37.72 -13.69 -15.43
C ARG A 45 -36.40 -14.45 -15.38
N LEU A 46 -36.31 -15.62 -16.00
CA LEU A 46 -35.07 -16.39 -16.11
C LEU A 46 -34.03 -15.61 -16.94
N LEU A 47 -34.42 -15.07 -18.09
CA LEU A 47 -33.53 -14.29 -18.96
C LEU A 47 -33.00 -13.04 -18.24
N LEU A 48 -33.86 -12.29 -17.54
CA LEU A 48 -33.47 -11.16 -16.70
C LEU A 48 -32.51 -11.59 -15.57
N GLY A 49 -32.77 -12.73 -14.94
CA GLY A 49 -31.86 -13.32 -13.95
C GLY A 49 -30.48 -13.60 -14.53
N MET A 50 -30.42 -14.27 -15.68
CA MET A 50 -29.18 -14.59 -16.38
C MET A 50 -28.42 -13.33 -16.82
N LYS A 51 -29.11 -12.31 -17.33
CA LYS A 51 -28.51 -11.00 -17.66
C LYS A 51 -27.83 -10.35 -16.45
N GLY A 52 -28.48 -10.40 -15.29
CA GLY A 52 -27.88 -9.95 -14.03
C GLY A 52 -26.59 -10.70 -13.70
N THR A 53 -26.62 -12.04 -13.73
CA THR A 53 -25.44 -12.87 -13.45
C THR A 53 -24.30 -12.65 -14.44
N MET A 54 -24.62 -12.43 -15.72
CA MET A 54 -23.64 -12.16 -16.77
C MET A 54 -22.90 -10.86 -16.50
N SER A 55 -23.61 -9.79 -16.17
CA SER A 55 -22.97 -8.51 -15.84
C SER A 55 -22.09 -8.56 -14.59
N GLU A 56 -22.47 -9.35 -13.57
CA GLU A 56 -21.59 -9.59 -12.42
C GLU A 56 -20.32 -10.38 -12.78
N LEU A 57 -20.46 -11.37 -13.66
CA LEU A 57 -19.34 -12.15 -14.19
C LEU A 57 -18.38 -11.26 -15.00
N GLU A 58 -18.90 -10.43 -15.92
CA GLU A 58 -18.10 -9.51 -16.73
C GLU A 58 -17.29 -8.55 -15.87
N LEU A 59 -17.93 -7.93 -14.87
CA LEU A 59 -17.24 -7.07 -13.90
C LEU A 59 -16.15 -7.83 -13.14
N SER A 60 -16.40 -9.08 -12.78
CA SER A 60 -15.43 -9.94 -12.08
C SER A 60 -14.25 -10.29 -12.98
N ILE A 61 -14.48 -10.60 -14.26
CA ILE A 61 -13.45 -10.86 -15.27
C ILE A 61 -12.59 -9.60 -15.49
N LEU A 62 -13.21 -8.44 -15.68
CA LEU A 62 -12.50 -7.17 -15.86
C LEU A 62 -11.63 -6.84 -14.65
N ARG A 63 -12.14 -7.02 -13.43
CA ARG A 63 -11.36 -6.86 -12.20
C ARG A 63 -10.20 -7.85 -12.13
N ALA A 64 -10.43 -9.13 -12.41
CA ALA A 64 -9.39 -10.15 -12.40
C ALA A 64 -8.27 -9.83 -13.42
N ARG A 65 -8.64 -9.47 -14.65
CA ARG A 65 -7.71 -9.04 -15.70
C ARG A 65 -6.92 -7.79 -15.30
N SER A 66 -7.58 -6.81 -14.69
CA SER A 66 -6.93 -5.58 -14.22
C SER A 66 -5.90 -5.86 -13.12
N ILE A 67 -6.25 -6.73 -12.16
CA ILE A 67 -5.34 -7.14 -11.07
C ILE A 67 -4.15 -7.89 -11.65
N GLU A 68 -4.37 -8.82 -12.57
CA GLU A 68 -3.27 -9.56 -13.19
C GLU A 68 -2.38 -8.62 -14.02
N ALA A 69 -2.94 -7.70 -14.80
CA ALA A 69 -2.17 -6.70 -15.53
C ALA A 69 -1.31 -5.83 -14.59
N LEU A 70 -1.84 -5.43 -13.43
CA LEU A 70 -1.10 -4.70 -12.41
C LEU A 70 0.05 -5.53 -11.85
N LYS A 71 -0.19 -6.81 -11.53
CA LYS A 71 0.85 -7.75 -11.07
C LYS A 71 1.93 -7.97 -12.11
N GLN A 72 1.57 -8.13 -13.38
CA GLN A 72 2.53 -8.26 -14.49
C GLN A 72 3.40 -7.00 -14.62
N LYS A 73 2.80 -5.81 -14.49
CA LYS A 73 3.55 -4.54 -14.49
C LYS A 73 4.49 -4.42 -13.28
N ALA A 74 4.05 -4.88 -12.11
CA ALA A 74 4.88 -4.92 -10.90
C ALA A 74 6.05 -5.90 -11.04
N ARG A 75 5.83 -7.10 -11.61
CA ARG A 75 6.90 -8.09 -11.86
C ARG A 75 8.00 -7.57 -12.76
N ARG A 76 7.67 -6.65 -13.68
CA ARG A 76 8.65 -5.95 -14.53
C ARG A 76 9.33 -4.75 -13.86
N GLY A 77 8.94 -4.37 -12.64
CA GLY A 77 9.47 -3.19 -11.94
C GLY A 77 8.87 -1.86 -12.40
N GLU A 78 7.84 -1.87 -13.25
CA GLU A 78 7.36 -0.67 -13.95
C GLU A 78 6.16 0.00 -13.26
N LEU A 79 5.62 -0.63 -12.21
CA LEU A 79 4.44 -0.14 -11.51
C LEU A 79 4.83 0.80 -10.37
N PHE A 80 4.54 2.09 -10.56
CA PHE A 80 4.72 3.12 -9.53
C PHE A 80 3.37 3.77 -9.21
N LEU A 81 2.82 3.48 -8.02
CA LEU A 81 1.60 4.14 -7.52
C LEU A 81 1.93 5.49 -6.89
N THR A 82 2.97 5.52 -6.07
CA THR A 82 3.54 6.71 -5.45
C THR A 82 5.06 6.55 -5.43
N VAL A 83 5.79 7.54 -5.89
CA VAL A 83 7.26 7.55 -5.83
C VAL A 83 7.69 7.98 -4.42
N ALA A 84 8.82 7.50 -3.91
CA ALA A 84 9.37 7.96 -2.63
C ALA A 84 9.99 9.36 -2.77
N ILE A 85 10.19 10.06 -1.66
CA ILE A 85 10.93 11.33 -1.67
C ILE A 85 12.40 11.07 -2.07
N GLY A 86 13.02 11.99 -2.80
CA GLY A 86 14.36 11.78 -3.37
C GLY A 86 14.39 11.03 -4.69
N TYR A 87 13.23 10.68 -5.23
CA TYR A 87 13.09 10.08 -6.55
C TYR A 87 12.00 10.80 -7.34
N VAL A 88 12.22 10.90 -8.65
CA VAL A 88 11.26 11.39 -9.64
C VAL A 88 11.01 10.31 -10.68
N LYS A 89 9.83 10.34 -11.30
CA LYS A 89 9.49 9.40 -12.37
C LYS A 89 10.11 9.90 -13.67
N SER A 90 11.04 9.13 -14.22
CA SER A 90 11.64 9.41 -15.53
C SER A 90 10.93 8.56 -16.59
N GLY A 91 10.15 9.22 -17.45
CA GLY A 91 9.29 8.56 -18.44
C GLY A 91 8.15 7.74 -17.86
N ARG A 92 7.75 6.65 -18.53
CA ARG A 92 6.58 5.84 -18.12
C ARG A 92 6.89 4.77 -17.07
N ASN A 93 8.11 4.24 -17.06
CA ASN A 93 8.43 2.96 -16.40
C ASN A 93 9.71 2.98 -15.54
N ARG A 94 10.37 4.13 -15.34
CA ARG A 94 11.60 4.21 -14.53
C ARG A 94 11.52 5.31 -13.47
N ILE A 95 12.34 5.17 -12.45
CA ILE A 95 12.58 6.17 -11.42
C ILE A 95 14.05 6.52 -11.40
N GLU A 96 14.33 7.80 -11.22
CA GLU A 96 15.66 8.37 -11.13
C GLU A 96 15.74 9.24 -9.89
N LYS A 97 16.96 9.47 -9.37
CA LYS A 97 17.15 10.35 -8.22
C LYS A 97 16.63 11.75 -8.56
N ASP A 98 16.10 12.44 -7.55
CA ASP A 98 15.62 13.80 -7.71
C ASP A 98 16.75 14.71 -8.23
N PRO A 99 16.53 15.53 -9.26
CA PRO A 99 17.55 16.46 -9.75
C PRO A 99 17.92 17.53 -8.73
N ASP A 100 17.05 17.81 -7.74
CA ASP A 100 17.36 18.75 -6.67
C ASP A 100 18.44 18.18 -5.74
N GLN A 101 19.63 18.78 -5.83
CA GLN A 101 20.79 18.44 -5.01
C GLN A 101 20.48 18.50 -3.51
N ARG A 102 19.68 19.48 -3.06
CA ARG A 102 19.36 19.66 -1.65
C ARG A 102 18.55 18.49 -1.10
N ILE A 103 17.65 17.94 -1.90
CA ILE A 103 16.86 16.76 -1.53
C ILE A 103 17.77 15.54 -1.41
N ARG A 104 18.67 15.34 -2.38
CA ARG A 104 19.62 14.24 -2.36
C ARG A 104 20.51 14.28 -1.12
N GLU A 105 21.10 15.44 -0.85
CA GLU A 105 21.98 15.66 0.31
C GLU A 105 21.25 15.46 1.65
N ALA A 106 19.99 15.90 1.75
CA ALA A 106 19.19 15.70 2.96
C ALA A 106 18.95 14.21 3.24
N ILE A 107 18.73 13.40 2.20
CA ILE A 107 18.53 11.95 2.34
C ILE A 107 19.85 11.24 2.62
N ASP A 108 20.93 11.61 1.92
CA ASP A 108 22.28 11.09 2.19
C ASP A 108 22.71 11.36 3.63
N LEU A 109 22.40 12.55 4.17
CA LEU A 109 22.69 12.91 5.55
C LEU A 109 22.00 11.98 6.55
N VAL A 110 20.74 11.58 6.29
CA VAL A 110 20.02 10.64 7.16
C VAL A 110 20.73 9.29 7.21
N PHE A 111 21.18 8.77 6.05
CA PHE A 111 21.90 7.50 6.00
C PHE A 111 23.29 7.59 6.64
N ARG A 112 24.04 8.66 6.37
CA ARG A 112 25.35 8.91 6.99
C ARG A 112 25.26 8.95 8.52
N ARG A 113 24.30 9.70 9.06
CA ARG A 113 24.08 9.78 10.52
C ARG A 113 23.58 8.47 11.11
N PHE A 114 22.84 7.67 10.35
CA PHE A 114 22.46 6.34 10.81
C PHE A 114 23.64 5.39 10.88
N ASP A 115 24.59 5.46 9.94
CA ASP A 115 25.81 4.64 9.98
C ASP A 115 26.66 4.96 11.23
N GLU A 116 26.73 6.23 11.62
CA GLU A 116 27.42 6.69 12.84
C GLU A 116 26.68 6.33 14.14
N LEU A 117 25.37 6.62 14.22
CA LEU A 117 24.59 6.53 15.47
C LEU A 117 23.92 5.17 15.68
N GLN A 118 23.74 4.40 14.60
CA GLN A 118 23.11 3.07 14.57
C GLN A 118 21.72 2.98 15.24
N SER A 119 21.01 4.12 15.37
CA SER A 119 19.71 4.20 16.02
C SER A 119 18.81 5.26 15.40
N ILE A 120 17.63 4.85 14.91
CA ILE A 120 16.63 5.73 14.29
C ILE A 120 16.25 6.88 15.23
N ARG A 121 16.11 6.58 16.53
CA ARG A 121 15.75 7.58 17.54
C ARG A 121 16.85 8.63 17.69
N GLN A 122 18.11 8.22 17.75
CA GLN A 122 19.23 9.15 17.89
C GLN A 122 19.37 10.04 16.66
N VAL A 123 19.25 9.46 15.45
CA VAL A 123 19.22 10.24 14.20
C VAL A 123 18.09 11.26 14.21
N HIS A 124 16.88 10.88 14.61
CA HIS A 124 15.74 11.80 14.72
C HIS A 124 15.98 12.94 15.73
N LEU A 125 16.51 12.62 16.92
CA LEU A 125 16.79 13.62 17.95
C LEU A 125 17.89 14.59 17.50
N TRP A 126 18.94 14.08 16.86
CA TRP A 126 20.01 14.89 16.30
C TRP A 126 19.52 15.83 15.20
N LEU A 127 18.71 15.33 14.25
CA LEU A 127 18.11 16.18 13.20
C LEU A 127 17.25 17.30 13.81
N ARG A 128 16.56 17.03 14.92
CA ARG A 128 15.75 18.01 15.64
C ARG A 128 16.60 19.02 16.41
N SER A 129 17.68 18.59 17.07
CA SER A 129 18.56 19.50 17.82
C SER A 129 19.31 20.46 16.91
N GLU A 130 19.74 19.98 15.74
CA GLU A 130 20.41 20.79 14.71
C GLU A 130 19.43 21.62 13.86
N GLY A 131 18.11 21.48 14.07
CA GLY A 131 17.10 22.20 13.29
C GLY A 131 17.02 21.82 11.81
N ILE A 132 17.52 20.63 11.44
CA ILE A 132 17.62 20.18 10.05
C ILE A 132 16.24 19.73 9.56
N MET A 133 15.76 20.39 8.52
CA MET A 133 14.50 20.04 7.85
C MET A 133 14.71 18.94 6.83
N LEU A 134 13.75 18.01 6.75
CA LEU A 134 13.70 17.00 5.70
C LEU A 134 12.61 17.33 4.66
N PRO A 135 12.80 16.93 3.40
CA PRO A 135 11.80 17.10 2.36
C PRO A 135 10.61 16.15 2.62
N ALA A 136 9.40 16.68 2.51
CA ALA A 136 8.16 15.95 2.64
C ALA A 136 7.25 16.25 1.44
N ILE A 137 6.58 15.21 0.93
CA ILE A 137 5.64 15.36 -0.18
C ILE A 137 4.29 15.79 0.37
N ASN A 138 3.76 16.90 -0.15
CA ASN A 138 2.38 17.29 0.07
C ASN A 138 1.57 17.00 -1.20
N TYR A 139 0.61 16.09 -1.09
CA TYR A 139 -0.33 15.78 -2.17
C TYR A 139 -1.49 16.77 -2.11
N THR A 140 -1.34 17.91 -2.76
CA THR A 140 -2.45 18.87 -2.91
C THR A 140 -3.30 18.45 -4.11
N ARG A 141 -4.63 18.54 -3.97
CA ARG A 141 -5.62 18.13 -5.00
C ARG A 141 -5.45 18.83 -6.37
N ALA A 142 -4.67 19.91 -6.43
CA ALA A 142 -4.48 20.78 -7.59
C ALA A 142 -3.06 20.77 -8.19
N ALA A 143 -2.06 20.14 -7.57
CA ALA A 143 -0.68 20.15 -8.06
C ALA A 143 -0.05 18.77 -8.02
N ASP A 144 0.61 18.40 -9.13
CA ASP A 144 1.62 17.36 -9.16
C ASP A 144 2.67 17.67 -8.07
N ARG A 145 2.70 16.84 -7.03
CA ARG A 145 3.80 16.71 -6.06
C ARG A 145 4.50 18.02 -5.63
N ALA A 146 3.95 18.71 -4.61
CA ALA A 146 4.65 19.82 -3.97
C ALA A 146 5.60 19.32 -2.87
N ILE A 147 6.87 19.73 -2.92
CA ILE A 147 7.88 19.39 -1.90
C ILE A 147 7.89 20.49 -0.84
N VAL A 148 7.70 20.11 0.42
CA VAL A 148 7.70 21.03 1.57
C VAL A 148 8.78 20.59 2.56
N TRP A 149 9.56 21.53 3.06
CA TRP A 149 10.60 21.29 4.05
C TRP A 149 10.01 21.41 5.45
N LYS A 150 10.12 20.35 6.25
CA LYS A 150 9.57 20.29 7.61
C LYS A 150 10.57 19.65 8.56
N LEU A 151 10.49 20.03 9.85
CA LEU A 151 11.22 19.31 10.89
C LEU A 151 10.74 17.85 10.92
N PRO A 152 11.68 16.88 10.88
CA PRO A 152 11.30 15.48 10.77
C PRO A 152 10.55 15.03 12.03
N VAL A 153 9.68 14.05 11.82
CA VAL A 153 9.11 13.23 12.88
C VAL A 153 9.73 11.84 12.81
N TYR A 154 9.68 11.09 13.92
CA TYR A 154 10.26 9.74 14.00
C TYR A 154 9.83 8.86 12.82
N ASN A 155 8.55 8.89 12.45
CA ASN A 155 8.02 8.07 11.37
C ASN A 155 8.64 8.40 10.00
N THR A 156 9.00 9.65 9.74
CA THR A 156 9.68 10.05 8.48
C THR A 156 11.05 9.40 8.39
N VAL A 157 11.86 9.52 9.46
CA VAL A 157 13.20 8.93 9.52
C VAL A 157 13.11 7.40 9.46
N HIS A 158 12.18 6.81 10.20
CA HIS A 158 11.91 5.39 10.16
C HIS A 158 11.55 4.91 8.75
N HIS A 159 10.68 5.61 8.03
CA HIS A 159 10.32 5.26 6.66
C HIS A 159 11.48 5.42 5.67
N ILE A 160 12.34 6.42 5.83
CA ILE A 160 13.55 6.55 4.99
C ILE A 160 14.47 5.34 5.20
N LEU A 161 14.75 4.98 6.45
CA LEU A 161 15.70 3.92 6.78
C LEU A 161 15.18 2.50 6.53
N THR A 162 13.86 2.29 6.48
CA THR A 162 13.24 0.95 6.30
C THR A 162 12.70 0.72 4.89
N ASN A 163 12.80 1.69 3.98
CA ASN A 163 12.25 1.56 2.65
C ASN A 163 13.31 1.04 1.66
N PRO A 164 13.14 -0.16 1.07
CA PRO A 164 14.11 -0.77 0.16
C PRO A 164 14.37 0.04 -1.11
N ILE A 165 13.46 0.98 -1.47
CA ILE A 165 13.64 1.86 -2.63
C ILE A 165 14.94 2.67 -2.55
N TYR A 166 15.37 3.08 -1.36
CA TYR A 166 16.61 3.83 -1.20
C TYR A 166 17.83 2.94 -1.45
N ALA A 167 17.69 1.63 -1.30
CA ALA A 167 18.75 0.64 -1.56
C ALA A 167 18.80 0.18 -3.04
N GLY A 168 18.15 0.91 -3.95
CA GLY A 168 18.03 0.54 -5.36
C GLY A 168 17.08 -0.62 -5.63
N ALA A 169 16.32 -1.09 -4.64
CA ALA A 169 15.44 -2.24 -4.78
C ALA A 169 13.98 -1.84 -4.99
N TYR A 170 13.37 -2.43 -6.02
CA TYR A 170 11.93 -2.33 -6.26
C TYR A 170 11.19 -3.42 -5.49
N ALA A 171 10.18 -3.04 -4.70
CA ALA A 171 9.41 -3.97 -3.90
C ALA A 171 7.90 -3.73 -4.04
N PHE A 172 7.15 -4.79 -4.36
CA PHE A 172 5.69 -4.76 -4.48
C PHE A 172 5.04 -5.83 -3.58
N GLY A 173 3.81 -5.57 -3.12
CA GLY A 173 3.09 -6.48 -2.21
C GLY A 173 3.53 -6.41 -0.75
N ARG A 174 4.18 -5.32 -0.32
CA ARG A 174 4.68 -5.09 1.06
C ARG A 174 3.58 -5.01 2.12
N THR A 175 2.34 -4.76 1.70
CA THR A 175 1.17 -4.67 2.58
C THR A 175 0.00 -5.40 1.96
N CYS A 176 -0.80 -6.08 2.78
CA CYS A 176 -2.03 -6.73 2.35
C CYS A 176 -3.25 -6.17 3.11
N SER A 177 -4.43 -6.55 2.65
CA SER A 177 -5.67 -6.35 3.38
C SER A 177 -6.24 -7.70 3.82
N LYS A 178 -6.61 -7.81 5.10
CA LYS A 178 -7.32 -8.97 5.64
C LYS A 178 -8.78 -8.61 5.82
N VAL A 179 -9.66 -9.44 5.28
CA VAL A 179 -11.10 -9.32 5.48
C VAL A 179 -11.50 -10.31 6.58
N THR A 180 -12.17 -9.81 7.61
CA THR A 180 -12.75 -10.61 8.70
C THR A 180 -14.25 -10.35 8.76
N ILE A 181 -15.01 -11.30 9.30
CA ILE A 181 -16.42 -11.09 9.64
C ILE A 181 -16.47 -11.02 11.16
N GLU A 182 -16.86 -9.86 11.70
CA GLU A 182 -16.96 -9.61 13.14
C GLU A 182 -18.40 -9.18 13.43
N ALA A 183 -19.08 -9.86 14.37
CA ALA A 183 -20.48 -9.62 14.71
C ALA A 183 -21.43 -9.56 13.48
N GLY A 184 -21.24 -10.47 12.52
CA GLY A 184 -22.04 -10.53 11.29
C GLY A 184 -21.77 -9.40 10.28
N ARG A 185 -20.79 -8.52 10.52
CA ARG A 185 -20.41 -7.43 9.61
C ARG A 185 -19.03 -7.68 9.02
N LYS A 186 -18.89 -7.39 7.72
CA LYS A 186 -17.62 -7.43 7.02
C LYS A 186 -16.72 -6.30 7.53
N ARG A 187 -15.58 -6.66 8.11
CA ARG A 187 -14.50 -5.73 8.49
C ARG A 187 -13.30 -5.93 7.57
N ILE A 188 -12.72 -4.84 7.09
CA ILE A 188 -11.54 -4.88 6.23
C ILE A 188 -10.40 -4.17 6.95
N LEU A 189 -9.42 -4.93 7.39
CA LEU A 189 -8.17 -4.41 7.94
C LEU A 189 -7.19 -4.23 6.77
N ARG A 190 -6.83 -2.98 6.47
CA ARG A 190 -5.91 -2.63 5.38
C ARG A 190 -4.55 -2.23 5.92
N GLY A 191 -3.50 -2.40 5.11
CA GLY A 191 -2.16 -1.91 5.44
C GLY A 191 -1.38 -2.84 6.37
N ILE A 192 -1.79 -4.11 6.50
CA ILE A 192 -1.05 -5.11 7.28
C ILE A 192 0.28 -5.34 6.57
N ARG A 193 1.39 -5.09 7.27
CA ARG A 193 2.74 -5.31 6.75
C ARG A 193 2.98 -6.80 6.57
N ARG A 194 3.59 -7.16 5.44
CA ARG A 194 4.05 -8.52 5.15
C ARG A 194 5.53 -8.66 5.43
N ASP A 195 5.92 -9.84 5.88
CA ASP A 195 7.32 -10.22 5.95
C ASP A 195 7.94 -10.20 4.56
N ARG A 196 9.25 -9.97 4.51
CA ARG A 196 9.99 -9.79 3.26
C ARG A 196 9.87 -11.01 2.34
N ALA A 197 9.80 -12.22 2.91
CA ALA A 197 9.64 -13.46 2.15
C ALA A 197 8.28 -13.56 1.42
N ASP A 198 7.26 -12.86 1.92
CA ASP A 198 5.90 -12.86 1.36
C ASP A 198 5.64 -11.69 0.41
N TRP A 199 6.68 -10.91 0.08
CA TRP A 199 6.56 -9.85 -0.91
C TRP A 199 6.37 -10.48 -2.30
N GLU A 200 5.41 -9.98 -3.06
CA GLU A 200 5.10 -10.55 -4.38
C GLU A 200 6.22 -10.31 -5.39
N VAL A 201 6.95 -9.20 -5.26
CA VAL A 201 8.08 -8.84 -6.12
C VAL A 201 9.14 -8.14 -5.29
N LEU A 202 10.38 -8.58 -5.45
CA LEU A 202 11.58 -7.89 -4.99
C LEU A 202 12.64 -7.96 -6.10
N LEU A 203 12.94 -6.82 -6.72
CA LEU A 203 14.00 -6.69 -7.72
C LEU A 203 15.11 -5.84 -7.12
N ILE A 204 16.26 -6.45 -6.88
CA ILE A 204 17.47 -5.77 -6.38
C ILE A 204 18.16 -5.11 -7.59
N ASP A 205 18.84 -3.98 -7.36
CA ASP A 205 19.56 -3.21 -8.40
C ASP A 205 18.67 -2.76 -9.57
N HIS A 206 17.41 -2.42 -9.28
CA HIS A 206 16.45 -1.95 -10.27
C HIS A 206 16.71 -0.50 -10.70
N HIS A 207 17.16 0.36 -9.77
CA HIS A 207 17.47 1.76 -10.02
C HIS A 207 18.58 2.24 -9.07
N GLU A 208 19.08 3.45 -9.29
CA GLU A 208 20.17 3.99 -8.48
C GLU A 208 19.75 4.23 -7.02
N GLY A 209 20.37 3.51 -6.08
CA GLY A 209 20.18 3.67 -4.64
C GLY A 209 20.95 4.85 -4.04
N TYR A 210 20.48 5.34 -2.90
CA TYR A 210 21.25 6.17 -1.96
C TYR A 210 22.24 5.33 -1.13
N LEU A 211 21.96 4.04 -0.96
CA LEU A 211 22.85 3.08 -0.31
C LEU A 211 22.86 1.76 -1.07
N SER A 212 23.88 0.93 -0.84
CA SER A 212 23.93 -0.41 -1.41
C SER A 212 22.88 -1.34 -0.76
N TRP A 213 22.48 -2.40 -1.47
CA TRP A 213 21.59 -3.42 -0.90
C TRP A 213 22.20 -4.07 0.36
N HIS A 214 23.51 -4.32 0.36
CA HIS A 214 24.23 -4.87 1.50
C HIS A 214 24.16 -3.96 2.74
N ASP A 215 24.40 -2.66 2.57
CA ASP A 215 24.29 -1.68 3.66
C ASP A 215 22.85 -1.58 4.18
N PHE A 216 21.87 -1.67 3.29
CA PHE A 216 20.47 -1.68 3.67
C PHE A 216 20.12 -2.90 4.54
N GLU A 217 20.60 -4.10 4.18
CA GLU A 217 20.40 -5.30 4.99
C GLU A 217 21.08 -5.20 6.36
N ARG A 218 22.31 -4.68 6.41
CA ARG A 218 23.00 -4.38 7.68
C ARG A 218 22.15 -3.45 8.55
N ASN A 219 21.63 -2.37 7.96
CA ASN A 219 20.80 -1.40 8.66
C ASN A 219 19.50 -2.03 9.18
N GLN A 220 18.83 -2.88 8.40
CA GLN A 220 17.62 -3.58 8.86
C GLN A 220 17.89 -4.50 10.04
N ARG A 221 19.04 -5.21 10.07
CA ARG A 221 19.44 -6.04 11.21
C ARG A 221 19.63 -5.18 12.47
N LEU A 222 20.39 -4.10 12.37
CA LEU A 222 20.59 -3.15 13.49
C LEU A 222 19.27 -2.57 14.01
N ILE A 223 18.34 -2.21 13.12
CA ILE A 223 17.02 -1.70 13.51
C ILE A 223 16.24 -2.77 14.28
N THR A 224 16.28 -4.02 13.81
CA THR A 224 15.59 -5.16 14.42
C THR A 224 16.18 -5.51 15.80
N ASP A 225 17.51 -5.52 15.92
CA ASP A 225 18.21 -5.81 17.18
C ASP A 225 17.92 -4.73 18.23
N ASN A 226 17.88 -3.46 17.81
CA ASN A 226 17.50 -2.33 18.66
C ASN A 226 16.04 -2.37 19.11
N ALA A 227 15.13 -2.86 18.27
CA ALA A 227 13.72 -3.04 18.60
C ALA A 227 13.53 -4.20 19.60
N THR A 228 14.23 -5.32 19.35
CA THR A 228 14.19 -6.52 20.20
C THR A 228 14.79 -6.26 21.58
N SER A 229 15.87 -5.49 21.65
CA SER A 229 16.47 -5.05 22.93
C SER A 229 15.52 -4.21 23.80
N LYS A 230 14.41 -3.71 23.25
CA LYS A 230 13.36 -2.96 23.98
C LYS A 230 12.07 -3.75 24.21
N GLY A 231 11.87 -4.90 23.56
CA GLY A 231 10.65 -5.70 23.64
C GLY A 231 10.95 -7.10 24.13
N LEU A 232 10.50 -7.41 25.37
CA LEU A 232 10.53 -8.72 26.03
C LEU A 232 11.77 -9.61 25.76
N VAL A 233 12.66 -9.63 26.76
CA VAL A 233 13.79 -10.56 26.95
C VAL A 233 14.96 -10.33 25.97
N PRO A 234 16.06 -9.69 26.42
CA PRO A 234 17.26 -9.58 25.62
C PRO A 234 17.92 -10.97 25.50
N ARG A 235 17.96 -11.54 24.29
CA ARG A 235 18.90 -12.61 23.95
C ARG A 235 20.20 -11.96 23.47
N GLY A 236 21.06 -11.61 24.43
CA GLY A 236 22.39 -11.06 24.18
C GLY A 236 23.06 -10.64 25.47
N ALA A 237 24.38 -10.83 25.56
CA ALA A 237 25.15 -10.60 26.77
C ALA A 237 24.91 -9.21 27.37
N LEU A 238 24.63 -9.20 28.67
CA LEU A 238 24.50 -8.02 29.51
C LEU A 238 25.69 -7.08 29.27
N ARG A 239 25.43 -5.87 28.78
CA ARG A 239 26.42 -4.79 28.81
C ARG A 239 26.78 -4.53 30.26
N ARG A 240 28.08 -4.53 30.59
CA ARG A 240 28.61 -4.12 31.90
C ARG A 240 28.19 -2.67 32.16
N GLY A 241 27.20 -2.47 33.01
CA GLY A 241 26.69 -1.16 33.40
C GLY A 241 25.57 -1.27 34.42
N GLU A 242 25.94 -1.27 35.70
CA GLU A 242 25.19 -0.75 36.86
C GLU A 242 23.71 -1.15 37.09
N LEU A 243 23.37 -2.43 37.02
CA LEU A 243 22.16 -2.94 37.71
C LEU A 243 22.46 -4.25 38.44
N LEU A 244 23.23 -4.17 39.52
CA LEU A 244 23.56 -5.33 40.37
C LEU A 244 22.48 -5.66 41.44
N LEU A 245 21.39 -4.88 41.56
CA LEU A 245 20.44 -5.04 42.67
C LEU A 245 18.95 -4.99 42.29
N GLY A 246 18.60 -5.18 41.01
CA GLY A 246 17.19 -5.15 40.56
C GLY A 246 16.33 -6.35 41.00
N GLY A 247 16.89 -7.33 41.71
CA GLY A 247 16.22 -8.59 42.07
C GLY A 247 15.91 -8.80 43.54
N LEU A 248 16.10 -7.79 44.41
CA LEU A 248 15.99 -7.96 45.88
C LEU A 248 14.82 -7.23 46.55
N LEU A 249 13.82 -6.77 45.80
CA LEU A 249 12.55 -6.33 46.40
C LEU A 249 11.43 -7.28 45.95
N ARG A 250 11.06 -8.17 46.87
CA ARG A 250 9.80 -8.92 46.87
C ARG A 250 8.71 -8.06 47.47
#